data_AF-A0A6N2MDQ2-F1
#
_entry.id   AF-A0A6N2MDQ2-F1
#
_cell.length_a   1.000
_cell.length_b   1.000
_cell.length_c   1.000
_cell.angle_alpha   90.00
_cell.angle_beta   90.00
_cell.angle_gamma   90.00
#
_symmetry.space_group_name_H-M   'P 1'
#
loop_
_entity.id
_entity.type
_entity.pdbx_description
1 polymer ?
#
loop_
_entity_poly.entity_id
_entity_poly.type
_entity_poly.pdbx_seq_one_letter_code
_entity_poly.pdbx_strand_id
1 'polypeptide(L)'
;MMELEQTRPENPAMTFDEVSMERSKSFIKALQELKNLRPQLYSAAEYCEKSYLHSEQKQTVLDNLKDYAVRALVNAVDHLGTVAYKLTDLLEQQALEVSTMEVKVSCLNQQYLTCQTYTDKEGLRQQQLLAFIPKTSQALCLAKLCQ
;
A
#
# COMPACT_ATOMS: atom_id res chain seq x y z
N MET A 1 28.33 39.24 -19.88
CA MET A 1 28.53 38.63 -18.54
C MET A 1 27.31 38.98 -17.72
N MET A 2 26.48 38.09 -17.19
CA MET A 2 26.36 36.63 -17.24
C MET A 2 24.90 36.42 -16.81
N GLU A 3 24.04 35.90 -17.70
CA GLU A 3 22.66 35.56 -17.36
C GLU A 3 22.68 34.30 -16.50
N LEU A 4 22.07 34.38 -15.33
CA LEU A 4 21.96 33.26 -14.40
C LEU A 4 20.74 32.42 -14.81
N GLU A 5 20.91 31.48 -15.73
CA GLU A 5 19.92 30.42 -15.94
C GLU A 5 19.90 29.53 -14.69
N GLN A 6 18.93 29.78 -13.82
CA GLN A 6 18.62 28.92 -12.68
C GLN A 6 17.83 27.72 -13.22
N THR A 7 18.57 26.67 -13.57
CA THR A 7 17.99 25.37 -13.93
C THR A 7 17.24 24.81 -12.73
N ARG A 8 15.92 24.74 -12.86
CA ARG A 8 14.99 24.15 -11.90
C ARG A 8 15.24 22.63 -11.81
N PRO A 9 15.51 22.05 -10.63
CA PRO A 9 15.37 20.61 -10.48
C PRO A 9 13.86 20.34 -10.28
N GLU A 10 13.13 20.13 -11.37
CA GLU A 10 11.82 19.49 -11.31
C GLU A 10 12.02 18.00 -11.09
N ASN A 11 12.22 17.64 -9.83
CA ASN A 11 11.83 16.33 -9.34
C ASN A 11 11.19 16.56 -7.97
N PRO A 12 9.87 16.79 -7.90
CA PRO A 12 9.20 16.62 -6.63
C PRO A 12 9.34 15.14 -6.29
N ALA A 13 10.11 14.83 -5.24
CA ALA A 13 10.09 13.51 -4.65
C ALA A 13 8.62 13.17 -4.37
N MET A 14 8.05 12.28 -5.17
CA MET A 14 6.64 11.92 -5.08
C MET A 14 6.35 11.49 -3.65
N THR A 15 5.28 12.03 -3.08
CA THR A 15 4.91 11.67 -1.71
C THR A 15 4.52 10.19 -1.66
N PHE A 16 4.68 9.55 -0.50
CA PHE A 16 4.39 8.12 -0.33
C PHE A 16 2.96 7.75 -0.79
N ASP A 17 2.00 8.64 -0.56
CA ASP A 17 0.59 8.53 -0.98
C ASP A 17 0.44 8.56 -2.51
N GLU A 18 1.21 9.43 -3.19
CA GLU A 18 1.21 9.59 -4.64
C GLU A 18 1.78 8.36 -5.37
N VAL A 19 2.80 7.72 -4.80
CA VAL A 19 3.35 6.46 -5.33
C VAL A 19 2.36 5.31 -5.19
N SER A 20 1.66 5.23 -4.06
CA SER A 20 0.64 4.19 -3.82
C SER A 20 -0.57 4.37 -4.75
N MET A 21 -0.98 5.62 -4.98
CA MET A 21 -2.03 5.97 -5.93
C MET A 21 -1.65 5.60 -7.36
N GLU A 22 -0.41 5.86 -7.78
CA GLU A 22 0.04 5.52 -9.13
C GLU A 22 0.12 4.00 -9.36
N ARG A 23 0.57 3.22 -8.37
CA ARG A 23 0.51 1.74 -8.45
C ARG A 23 -0.93 1.24 -8.63
N SER A 24 -1.86 1.78 -7.85
CA SER A 24 -3.28 1.42 -7.92
C SER A 24 -3.87 1.74 -9.29
N LYS A 25 -3.60 2.94 -9.82
CA LYS A 25 -4.01 3.35 -11.16
C LYS A 25 -3.42 2.45 -12.24
N SER A 26 -2.14 2.08 -12.12
CA SER A 26 -1.45 1.18 -13.04
C SER A 26 -2.08 -0.22 -13.07
N PHE A 27 -2.47 -0.75 -11.91
CA PHE A 27 -3.20 -2.02 -11.80
C PHE A 27 -4.58 -1.95 -12.48
N ILE A 28 -5.36 -0.92 -12.19
CA ILE A 28 -6.69 -0.73 -12.80
C ILE A 28 -6.57 -0.62 -14.32
N LYS A 29 -5.54 0.07 -14.84
CA LYS A 29 -5.28 0.15 -16.27
C LYS A 29 -5.02 -1.25 -16.87
N ALA A 30 -4.16 -2.05 -16.26
CA ALA A 30 -3.87 -3.41 -16.73
C ALA A 30 -5.12 -4.32 -16.70
N LEU A 31 -5.96 -4.20 -15.66
CA LEU A 31 -7.25 -4.88 -15.61
C LEU A 31 -8.18 -4.48 -16.75
N GLN A 32 -8.21 -3.19 -17.06
CA GLN A 32 -9.04 -2.68 -18.15
C GLN A 32 -8.54 -3.18 -19.51
N GLU A 33 -7.22 -3.23 -19.73
CA GLU A 33 -6.60 -3.80 -20.94
C GLU A 33 -6.96 -5.28 -21.10
N LEU A 34 -6.82 -6.08 -20.04
CA LEU A 34 -7.24 -7.49 -20.04
C LEU A 34 -8.74 -7.64 -20.34
N LYS A 35 -9.60 -6.81 -19.73
CA LYS A 35 -11.05 -6.82 -20.00
C LYS A 35 -11.37 -6.50 -21.46
N ASN A 36 -10.58 -5.62 -22.08
CA ASN A 36 -10.74 -5.22 -23.47
C ASN A 36 -10.31 -6.31 -24.47
N LEU A 37 -9.49 -7.29 -24.06
CA LEU A 37 -9.18 -8.45 -24.92
C LEU A 37 -10.42 -9.26 -25.26
N ARG A 38 -11.37 -9.39 -24.32
CA ARG A 38 -12.57 -10.22 -24.54
C ARG A 38 -13.30 -9.85 -25.83
N PRO A 39 -13.80 -8.61 -26.03
CA PRO A 39 -14.48 -8.25 -27.27
C PRO A 39 -13.56 -8.37 -28.50
N GLN A 40 -12.26 -8.07 -28.38
CA GLN A 40 -11.31 -8.23 -29.50
C GLN A 40 -11.20 -9.69 -29.96
N LEU A 41 -11.09 -10.62 -29.01
CA LEU A 41 -11.01 -12.05 -29.30
C LEU A 41 -12.32 -12.57 -29.91
N TYR A 42 -13.49 -12.11 -29.44
CA TYR A 42 -14.77 -12.46 -30.05
C TYR A 42 -14.88 -11.96 -31.50
N SER A 43 -14.55 -10.69 -31.75
CA SER A 43 -14.57 -10.14 -33.11
C SER A 43 -13.59 -10.84 -34.04
N ALA A 44 -12.40 -11.20 -33.54
CA ALA A 44 -11.43 -11.97 -34.31
C ALA A 44 -11.91 -13.39 -34.60
N ALA A 45 -12.53 -14.06 -33.63
CA ALA A 45 -13.10 -15.39 -33.81
C ALA A 45 -14.23 -15.38 -34.86
N GLU A 46 -15.14 -14.40 -34.80
CA GLU A 46 -16.20 -14.23 -35.80
C GLU A 46 -15.62 -13.97 -37.20
N TYR A 47 -14.58 -13.14 -37.30
CA TYR A 47 -13.87 -12.93 -38.57
C TYR A 47 -13.24 -14.21 -39.11
N CYS A 48 -12.59 -14.99 -38.24
CA CYS A 48 -11.96 -16.26 -38.60
C CYS A 48 -12.98 -17.27 -39.14
N GLU A 49 -14.16 -17.37 -38.49
CA GLU A 49 -15.25 -18.22 -38.94
C GLU A 49 -15.76 -17.81 -40.33
N LYS A 50 -16.06 -16.52 -40.52
CA LYS A 50 -16.51 -16.00 -41.83
C LYS A 50 -15.46 -16.21 -42.92
N SER A 51 -14.19 -15.95 -42.61
CA SER A 51 -13.07 -16.15 -43.53
C SER A 51 -12.94 -17.61 -43.96
N TYR A 52 -13.08 -18.54 -43.02
CA TYR A 52 -13.04 -19.97 -43.31
C TYR A 52 -14.22 -20.39 -44.18
N LEU A 53 -15.45 -19.94 -43.91
CA LEU A 53 -16.63 -20.33 -44.68
C LEU A 53 -16.59 -19.86 -46.13
N HIS A 54 -16.08 -18.65 -46.40
CA HIS A 54 -16.16 -18.01 -47.72
C HIS A 54 -14.88 -18.12 -48.57
N SER A 55 -13.76 -18.58 -48.01
CA SER A 55 -12.51 -18.76 -48.76
C SER A 55 -12.47 -20.09 -49.51
N GLU A 56 -12.03 -20.07 -50.76
CA GLU A 56 -11.68 -21.28 -51.54
C GLU A 56 -10.36 -21.92 -51.04
N GLN A 57 -9.47 -21.11 -50.45
CA GLN A 57 -8.17 -21.56 -49.92
C GLN A 57 -8.27 -21.96 -48.44
N LYS A 58 -9.07 -22.99 -48.14
CA LYS A 58 -9.37 -23.45 -46.77
C LYS A 58 -8.12 -23.76 -45.94
N GLN A 59 -7.14 -24.44 -46.54
CA GLN A 59 -5.94 -24.88 -45.84
C GLN A 59 -5.08 -23.70 -45.35
N THR A 60 -4.86 -22.71 -46.21
CA THR A 60 -4.15 -21.47 -45.85
C THR A 60 -4.87 -20.72 -44.73
N VAL A 61 -6.20 -20.66 -44.77
CA VAL A 61 -6.99 -20.02 -43.71
C VAL A 61 -6.82 -20.78 -42.39
N LEU A 62 -6.86 -22.12 -42.40
CA LEU A 62 -6.65 -22.93 -41.19
C LEU A 62 -5.27 -22.73 -40.58
N ASP A 63 -4.21 -22.69 -41.38
CA ASP A 63 -2.86 -22.51 -40.86
C ASP A 63 -2.67 -21.11 -40.24
N ASN A 64 -3.23 -20.08 -40.88
CA ASN A 64 -3.29 -18.73 -40.29
C ASN A 64 -4.10 -18.68 -38.99
N LEU A 65 -5.22 -19.41 -38.91
CA LEU A 65 -6.05 -19.50 -37.70
C LEU A 65 -5.29 -20.15 -36.54
N LYS A 66 -4.51 -21.21 -36.80
CA LYS A 66 -3.68 -21.86 -35.77
C LYS A 66 -2.64 -20.90 -35.21
N ASP A 67 -1.92 -20.21 -36.09
CA ASP A 67 -0.93 -19.21 -35.69
C ASP A 67 -1.57 -18.08 -34.87
N TYR A 68 -2.74 -17.62 -35.30
CA TYR A 68 -3.50 -16.63 -34.56
C TYR A 68 -3.95 -17.14 -33.19
N ALA A 69 -4.47 -18.37 -33.10
CA ALA A 69 -4.93 -18.95 -31.84
C ALA A 69 -3.80 -19.06 -30.82
N VAL A 70 -2.60 -19.49 -31.25
CA VAL A 70 -1.42 -19.52 -30.39
C VAL A 70 -1.06 -18.12 -29.90
N ARG A 71 -1.02 -17.12 -30.81
CA ARG A 71 -0.72 -15.73 -30.43
C ARG A 71 -1.77 -15.13 -29.49
N ALA A 72 -3.05 -15.41 -29.72
CA ALA A 72 -4.15 -14.97 -28.89
C ALA A 72 -4.05 -15.55 -27.47
N LEU A 73 -3.70 -16.83 -27.35
CA LEU A 73 -3.46 -17.48 -26.05
C LEU A 73 -2.27 -16.86 -25.33
N VAL A 74 -1.13 -16.68 -26.02
CA VAL A 74 0.06 -16.05 -25.42
C VAL A 74 -0.26 -14.63 -24.96
N ASN A 75 -0.99 -13.85 -25.76
CA ASN A 75 -1.38 -12.48 -25.41
C ASN A 75 -2.33 -12.44 -24.19
N ALA A 76 -3.32 -13.33 -24.13
CA ALA A 76 -4.21 -13.43 -22.97
C ALA A 76 -3.44 -13.80 -21.69
N VAL A 77 -2.50 -14.75 -21.79
CA VAL A 77 -1.64 -15.14 -20.67
C VAL A 77 -0.71 -14.00 -20.24
N ASP A 78 -0.15 -13.24 -21.17
CA ASP A 78 0.71 -12.08 -20.89
C ASP A 78 -0.05 -10.99 -20.12
N HIS A 79 -1.26 -10.63 -20.57
CA HIS A 79 -2.10 -9.67 -19.86
C HIS A 79 -2.52 -10.18 -18.47
N LEU A 80 -2.84 -11.46 -18.33
CA LEU A 80 -3.10 -12.08 -17.01
C LEU A 80 -1.86 -12.01 -16.10
N GLY A 81 -0.68 -12.31 -16.63
CA GLY A 81 0.59 -12.21 -15.92
C GLY A 81 0.87 -10.78 -15.44
N THR A 82 0.62 -9.79 -16.29
CA THR A 82 0.78 -8.37 -15.95
C THR A 82 -0.18 -7.95 -14.83
N VAL A 83 -1.45 -8.36 -14.91
CA VAL A 83 -2.45 -8.10 -13.86
C VAL A 83 -2.03 -8.76 -12.54
N ALA A 84 -1.60 -10.02 -12.58
CA ALA A 84 -1.15 -10.75 -11.41
C ALA A 84 0.07 -10.10 -10.75
N TYR A 85 1.07 -9.71 -11.55
CA TYR A 85 2.26 -9.01 -11.08
C TYR A 85 1.90 -7.70 -10.36
N LYS A 86 1.09 -6.84 -11.00
CA LYS A 86 0.68 -5.55 -10.41
C LYS A 86 -0.17 -5.72 -9.15
N LEU A 87 -1.05 -6.71 -9.11
CA LEU A 87 -1.83 -7.03 -7.91
C LEU A 87 -0.93 -7.48 -6.77
N THR A 88 0.05 -8.33 -7.07
CA THR A 88 1.01 -8.83 -6.08
C THR A 88 1.83 -7.69 -5.51
N ASP A 89 2.36 -6.79 -6.35
CA ASP A 89 3.09 -5.59 -5.92
C ASP A 89 2.26 -4.70 -4.97
N LEU A 90 0.97 -4.49 -5.28
CA LEU A 90 0.06 -3.75 -4.40
C LEU A 90 -0.14 -4.42 -3.04
N LEU A 91 -0.33 -5.74 -3.03
CA LEU A 91 -0.56 -6.50 -1.79
C LEU A 91 0.71 -6.55 -0.92
N GLU A 92 1.88 -6.74 -1.54
CA GLU A 92 3.16 -6.72 -0.84
C GLU A 92 3.41 -5.36 -0.19
N GLN A 93 3.16 -4.27 -0.93
CA GLN A 93 3.29 -2.92 -0.40
C GLN A 93 2.34 -2.67 0.79
N GLN A 94 1.07 -3.09 0.67
CA GLN A 94 0.10 -2.97 1.76
C GLN A 94 0.52 -3.81 2.99
N ALA A 95 1.07 -5.00 2.78
CA ALA A 95 1.58 -5.84 3.87
C ALA A 95 2.75 -5.17 4.61
N LEU A 96 3.68 -4.54 3.88
CA LEU A 96 4.78 -3.77 4.47
C LEU A 96 4.28 -2.57 5.28
N GLU A 97 3.26 -1.88 4.80
CA GLU A 97 2.62 -0.76 5.51
C GLU A 97 1.97 -1.21 6.82
N VAL A 98 1.23 -2.31 6.79
CA VAL A 98 0.61 -2.90 7.99
C VAL A 98 1.69 -3.29 9.01
N SER A 99 2.74 -4.00 8.58
CA SER A 99 3.84 -4.38 9.46
C SER A 99 4.54 -3.16 10.08
N THR A 100 4.75 -2.11 9.29
CA THR A 100 5.31 -0.85 9.79
C THR A 100 4.41 -0.20 10.84
N MET A 101 3.09 -0.26 10.64
CA MET A 101 2.11 0.28 11.58
C MET A 101 2.05 -0.54 12.87
N GLU A 102 2.12 -1.87 12.79
CA GLU A 102 2.19 -2.76 13.96
C GLU A 102 3.40 -2.44 14.86
N VAL A 103 4.56 -2.18 14.25
CA VAL A 103 5.76 -1.76 14.99
C VAL A 103 5.54 -0.41 15.70
N LYS A 104 4.93 0.57 15.01
CA LYS A 104 4.61 1.87 15.60
C LYS A 104 3.62 1.74 16.76
N VAL A 105 2.58 0.94 16.60
CA VAL A 105 1.59 0.66 17.66
C VAL A 105 2.25 -0.02 18.85
N SER A 106 3.12 -1.01 18.61
CA SER A 106 3.86 -1.70 19.67
C SER A 106 4.77 -0.74 20.45
N CYS A 107 5.45 0.16 19.75
CA CYS A 107 6.28 1.21 20.35
C CYS A 107 5.45 2.16 21.24
N LEU A 108 4.30 2.63 20.74
CA LEU A 108 3.38 3.46 21.53
C LEU A 108 2.87 2.74 22.77
N ASN A 109 2.51 1.46 22.64
CA ASN A 109 2.08 0.65 23.77
C ASN A 109 3.18 0.48 24.83
N GLN A 110 4.42 0.25 24.41
CA GLN A 110 5.56 0.17 25.33
C GLN A 110 5.81 1.49 26.06
N GLN A 111 5.72 2.62 25.37
CA GLN A 111 5.84 3.95 25.98
C GLN A 111 4.73 4.18 27.00
N TYR A 112 3.48 3.84 26.64
CA TYR A 112 2.33 3.93 27.54
C TYR A 112 2.53 3.13 28.82
N LEU A 113 2.89 1.84 28.69
CA LEU A 113 3.14 0.95 29.85
C LEU A 113 4.31 1.45 30.71
N THR A 114 5.34 2.01 30.11
CA THR A 114 6.48 2.59 30.82
C THR A 114 6.04 3.81 31.65
N CYS A 115 5.26 4.72 31.05
CA CYS A 115 4.72 5.89 31.73
C CYS A 115 3.76 5.51 32.87
N GLN A 116 2.91 4.51 32.64
CA GLN A 116 2.02 3.97 33.67
C GLN A 116 2.84 3.42 34.85
N THR A 117 3.82 2.55 34.56
CA THR A 117 4.70 1.98 35.59
C THR A 117 5.44 3.05 36.39
N TYR A 118 5.92 4.11 35.72
CA TYR A 118 6.58 5.23 36.39
C TYR A 118 5.60 5.99 37.31
N THR A 119 4.40 6.26 36.82
CA THR A 119 3.35 6.95 37.60
C THR A 119 2.95 6.14 38.83
N ASP A 120 2.78 4.83 38.69
CA ASP A 120 2.44 3.94 39.81
C ASP A 120 3.56 3.91 40.86
N LYS A 121 4.83 3.84 40.42
CA LYS A 121 6.00 3.89 41.31
C LYS A 121 6.10 5.20 42.08
N GLU A 122 5.88 6.34 41.41
CA GLU A 122 5.89 7.65 42.09
C GLU A 122 4.71 7.80 43.05
N GLY A 123 3.52 7.29 42.70
CA GLY A 123 2.36 7.27 43.61
C GLY A 123 2.65 6.48 44.89
N LEU A 124 3.24 5.29 44.76
CA LEU A 124 3.68 4.48 45.91
C LEU A 124 4.74 5.21 46.76
N ARG A 125 5.72 5.86 46.12
CA ARG A 125 6.77 6.62 46.80
C ARG A 125 6.18 7.80 47.61
N GLN A 126 5.20 8.51 47.05
CA GLN A 126 4.50 9.59 47.75
C GLN A 126 3.69 9.06 48.95
N GLN A 127 2.97 7.94 48.78
CA GLN A 127 2.22 7.32 49.87
C GLN A 127 3.14 6.90 51.02
N GLN A 128 4.29 6.28 50.71
CA GLN A 128 5.29 5.92 51.72
C GLN A 128 5.81 7.17 52.44
N LEU A 129 6.19 8.23 51.71
CA LEU A 129 6.69 9.46 52.32
C LEU A 129 5.69 10.07 53.31
N LEU A 130 4.40 10.15 52.93
CA LEU A 130 3.34 10.68 53.80
C LEU A 130 3.10 9.82 55.04
N ALA A 131 3.25 8.50 54.94
CA ALA A 131 3.10 7.59 56.08
C ALA A 131 4.23 7.75 57.13
N PHE A 132 5.41 8.24 56.73
CA PHE A 132 6.55 8.46 57.62
C PHE A 132 6.57 9.84 58.28
N ILE A 133 5.69 10.78 57.91
CA ILE A 133 5.62 12.10 58.56
C ILE A 133 4.98 11.94 59.94
N PRO A 134 5.68 12.28 61.05
CA PRO A 134 5.09 12.25 62.37
C PRO A 134 3.88 13.20 62.45
N LYS A 135 2.76 12.74 63.02
CA LYS A 135 1.51 13.54 63.15
C LYS A 135 1.73 14.91 63.82
N THR A 136 2.73 15.01 64.69
CA THR A 136 3.11 16.26 65.38
C THR A 136 3.73 17.31 64.44
N SER A 137 4.52 16.92 63.44
CA SER A 137 5.07 17.86 62.45
C SER A 137 4.05 18.33 61.42
N GLN A 138 3.03 17.50 61.13
CA GLN A 138 1.96 17.84 60.20
C GLN A 138 1.03 18.93 60.77
N ALA A 139 0.71 18.84 62.08
CA ALA A 139 -0.06 19.86 62.79
C ALA A 139 0.69 21.20 62.92
N LEU A 140 2.02 21.16 63.11
CA LEU A 140 2.86 22.36 63.21
C LEU A 140 2.96 23.12 61.88
N CYS A 141 2.99 22.41 60.75
CA CYS A 141 2.99 23.03 59.41
C CYS A 141 1.63 23.66 59.07
N LEU A 142 0.51 23.03 59.42
CA LEU A 142 -0.82 23.61 59.21
C LEU A 142 -1.06 24.84 60.11
N ALA A 143 -0.57 24.81 61.35
CA ALA A 143 -0.67 25.95 62.26
C ALA A 143 0.12 27.18 61.78
N LYS A 144 1.23 26.99 61.04
CA LYS A 144 2.03 28.09 60.44
C LYS A 144 1.43 28.66 59.15
N LEU A 145 0.53 27.94 58.48
CA LEU A 145 -0.17 28.40 57.27
C LEU A 145 -1.46 29.17 57.57
N CYS A 146 -1.98 29.07 58.80
CA CYS A 146 -3.18 29.77 59.27
C CYS A 146 -2.88 31.04 60.11
N GLN A 147 -1.63 31.50 60.17
CA GLN A 147 -1.24 32.84 60.64
C GLN A 147 -0.76 33.68 59.46
#